data_AF-A0A0R2SFP7-F1
#
_entry.id   AF-A0A0R2SFP7-F1
#
_cell.length_a   1.000
_cell.length_b   1.000
_cell.length_c   1.000
_cell.angle_alpha   90.00
_cell.angle_beta   90.00
_cell.angle_gamma   90.00
#
_symmetry.space_group_name_H-M   'P 1'
#
loop_
_entity.id
_entity.type
_entity.pdbx_description
1 polymer ?
#
loop_
_entity_poly.entity_id
_entity_poly.type
_entity_poly.pdbx_seq_one_letter_code
_entity_poly.pdbx_strand_id
1 'polypeptide(L)'
;MRKVQDAYAGDGRIRILSHTAMPEYDSVPILADYAARNGCDSAQWWLLTGTPEELNRLARTSYFAVLEEGQGWDEHSFIHTENLVLVDAEGRLRGYYDGTDPKAVDQLIKDIPLLLSDAR
;
A
#
# COMPACT_ATOMS: atom_id res chain seq x y z
N MET A 1 -5.59 -2.84 7.39
CA MET A 1 -4.51 -1.85 7.56
C MET A 1 -4.33 -1.29 8.97
N ARG A 2 -5.36 -0.83 9.70
CA ARG A 2 -5.19 -0.37 11.10
C ARG A 2 -4.44 -1.37 12.00
N LYS A 3 -4.77 -2.67 11.86
CA LYS A 3 -4.05 -3.76 12.55
C LYS A 3 -2.53 -3.75 12.30
N VAL A 4 -2.08 -3.42 11.10
CA VAL A 4 -0.66 -3.31 10.76
C VAL A 4 -0.06 -2.04 11.38
N GLN A 5 -0.76 -0.91 11.29
CA GLN A 5 -0.36 0.34 11.96
C GLN A 5 -0.16 0.11 13.47
N ASP A 6 -1.15 -0.47 14.14
CA ASP A 6 -1.13 -0.71 15.57
C ASP A 6 0.00 -1.67 15.98
N ALA A 7 0.28 -2.69 15.17
CA ALA A 7 1.36 -3.65 15.42
C ALA A 7 2.77 -3.03 15.38
N TYR A 8 2.94 -1.92 14.66
CA TYR A 8 4.22 -1.23 14.50
C TYR A 8 4.17 0.24 14.92
N ALA A 9 3.21 0.61 15.76
CA ALA A 9 3.03 2.01 16.16
C ALA A 9 4.33 2.55 16.78
N GLY A 10 4.82 3.68 16.27
CA GLY A 10 6.05 4.31 16.72
C GLY A 10 7.36 3.72 16.17
N ASP A 11 7.33 2.65 15.36
CA ASP A 11 8.52 2.15 14.68
C ASP A 11 8.80 2.97 13.41
N GLY A 12 9.73 3.92 13.51
CA GLY A 12 10.11 4.80 12.41
C GLY A 12 10.75 4.11 11.19
N ARG A 13 11.05 2.80 11.28
CA ARG A 13 11.57 2.00 10.15
C ARG A 13 10.46 1.50 9.24
N ILE A 14 9.21 1.50 9.70
CA ILE A 14 8.05 0.98 8.97
C ILE A 14 7.23 2.14 8.42
N ARG A 15 6.84 2.03 7.15
CA ARG A 15 5.92 2.94 6.46
C ARG A 15 4.82 2.14 5.77
N ILE A 16 3.60 2.65 5.89
CA ILE A 16 2.45 2.14 5.15
C ILE A 16 2.12 3.16 4.06
N LEU A 17 2.06 2.71 2.81
CA LEU A 17 1.73 3.57 1.67
C LEU A 17 0.42 3.05 1.04
N SER A 18 -0.59 3.92 0.97
CA SER A 18 -1.85 3.61 0.27
C SER A 18 -2.05 4.61 -0.86
N HIS A 19 -2.09 4.10 -2.07
CA HIS A 19 -2.29 4.89 -3.28
C HIS A 19 -3.78 4.92 -3.60
N THR A 20 -4.34 6.10 -3.88
CA THR A 20 -5.74 6.23 -4.31
C THR A 20 -5.99 5.53 -5.65
N ALA A 21 -7.19 4.99 -5.81
CA ALA A 21 -7.72 4.52 -7.10
C ALA A 21 -8.51 5.59 -7.87
N MET A 22 -8.76 6.77 -7.26
CA MET A 22 -9.55 7.87 -7.83
C MET A 22 -8.80 9.21 -7.73
N PRO A 23 -7.62 9.35 -8.36
CA PRO A 23 -6.78 10.55 -8.25
C PRO A 23 -7.46 11.87 -8.67
N GLU A 24 -8.45 11.81 -9.58
CA GLU A 24 -9.20 13.00 -10.02
C GLU A 24 -10.07 13.59 -8.91
N TYR A 25 -10.49 12.76 -7.95
CA TYR A 25 -11.30 13.17 -6.81
C TYR A 25 -10.46 13.29 -5.54
N ASP A 26 -9.56 12.34 -5.30
CA ASP A 26 -8.76 12.22 -4.08
C ASP A 26 -7.56 13.17 -4.07
N SER A 27 -7.86 14.46 -3.93
CA SER A 27 -6.86 15.50 -3.68
C SER A 27 -6.21 15.36 -2.30
N VAL A 28 -5.04 15.99 -2.11
CA VAL A 28 -4.32 15.98 -0.82
C VAL A 28 -5.20 16.41 0.36
N PRO A 29 -6.01 17.50 0.29
CA PRO A 29 -6.91 17.85 1.39
C PRO A 29 -7.99 16.81 1.68
N ILE A 30 -8.52 16.16 0.63
CA ILE A 30 -9.55 15.10 0.78
C ILE A 30 -8.94 13.87 1.46
N LEU A 31 -7.74 13.46 1.04
CA LEU A 31 -7.02 12.36 1.67
C LEU A 31 -6.63 12.67 3.12
N ALA A 32 -6.24 13.92 3.43
CA ALA A 32 -5.93 14.33 4.79
C ALA A 32 -7.16 14.27 5.71
N ASP A 33 -8.32 14.74 5.25
CA ASP A 33 -9.58 14.62 5.99
C ASP A 33 -10.00 13.15 6.16
N TYR A 34 -9.84 12.33 5.11
CA TYR A 34 -10.07 10.88 5.21
C TYR A 34 -9.16 10.23 6.26
N ALA A 35 -7.86 10.53 6.25
CA ALA A 35 -6.89 10.01 7.20
C ALA A 35 -7.28 10.34 8.65
N ALA A 36 -7.64 11.61 8.91
CA ALA A 36 -8.07 12.06 10.22
C ALA A 36 -9.33 11.33 10.72
N ARG A 37 -10.31 11.12 9.83
CA ARG A 37 -11.56 10.41 10.16
C ARG A 37 -11.37 8.92 10.43
N ASN A 38 -10.38 8.30 9.79
CA ASN A 38 -10.14 6.85 9.84
C ASN A 38 -9.04 6.44 10.82
N GLY A 39 -8.40 7.39 11.50
CA GLY A 39 -7.32 7.14 12.45
C GLY A 39 -6.02 6.69 11.80
N CYS A 40 -5.77 7.14 10.56
CA CYS A 40 -4.48 6.93 9.91
C CYS A 40 -3.45 7.88 10.54
N ASP A 41 -2.42 7.33 11.17
CA ASP A 41 -1.32 8.12 11.70
C ASP A 41 -0.43 8.60 10.55
N SER A 42 -0.53 9.88 10.20
CA SER A 42 0.28 10.48 9.12
C SER A 42 1.80 10.35 9.32
N ALA A 43 2.28 10.10 10.54
CA ALA A 43 3.69 9.84 10.80
C ALA A 43 4.14 8.46 10.32
N GLN A 44 3.21 7.52 10.09
CA GLN A 44 3.49 6.12 9.73
C GLN A 44 2.78 5.68 8.44
N TRP A 45 1.54 6.11 8.23
CA TRP A 45 0.66 5.72 7.14
C TRP A 45 0.36 6.92 6.23
N TRP A 46 0.91 6.87 5.02
CA TRP A 46 0.74 7.88 4.00
C TRP A 46 -0.33 7.47 3.00
N LEU A 47 -1.29 8.36 2.82
CA LEU A 47 -2.25 8.30 1.71
C LEU A 47 -1.70 9.14 0.57
N LEU A 48 -1.57 8.53 -0.60
CA LEU A 48 -0.87 9.09 -1.74
C LEU A 48 -1.83 9.27 -2.91
N THR A 49 -1.67 10.39 -3.60
CA THR A 49 -2.33 10.72 -4.87
C THR A 49 -1.28 11.12 -5.90
N GLY A 50 -1.67 11.23 -7.16
CA GLY A 50 -0.76 11.48 -8.27
C GLY A 50 -1.50 11.47 -9.60
N THR A 51 -0.75 11.52 -10.70
CA THR A 51 -1.37 11.38 -12.02
C THR A 51 -1.92 9.96 -12.22
N PRO A 52 -3.07 9.77 -12.91
CA PRO A 52 -3.59 8.45 -13.23
C PRO A 52 -2.55 7.53 -13.89
N GLU A 53 -1.70 8.08 -14.75
CA GLU A 53 -0.65 7.37 -15.45
C GLU A 53 0.42 6.82 -14.49
N GLU A 54 0.88 7.65 -13.55
CA GLU A 54 1.90 7.23 -12.58
C GLU A 54 1.37 6.17 -11.61
N LEU A 55 0.14 6.34 -11.10
CA LEU A 55 -0.49 5.38 -10.19
C LEU A 55 -0.68 4.02 -10.86
N ASN A 56 -1.14 4.01 -12.12
CA ASN A 56 -1.24 2.79 -12.91
C ASN A 56 0.12 2.13 -13.15
N ARG A 57 1.13 2.93 -13.51
CA ARG A 57 2.50 2.43 -13.70
C ARG A 57 3.00 1.77 -12.42
N LEU A 58 2.86 2.42 -11.27
CA LEU A 58 3.30 1.86 -9.99
C LEU A 58 2.60 0.54 -9.68
N ALA A 59 1.27 0.49 -9.78
CA ALA A 59 0.49 -0.70 -9.46
C ALA A 59 0.83 -1.91 -10.35
N ARG A 60 0.99 -1.69 -11.67
CA ARG A 60 1.19 -2.78 -12.65
C ARG A 60 2.66 -3.16 -12.85
N THR A 61 3.59 -2.22 -12.75
CA THR A 61 5.00 -2.45 -13.13
C THR A 61 5.99 -2.39 -11.97
N SER A 62 5.63 -1.74 -10.85
CA SER A 62 6.54 -1.60 -9.70
C SER A 62 6.14 -2.52 -8.56
N TYR A 63 4.87 -2.51 -8.19
CA TYR A 63 4.36 -3.36 -7.11
C TYR A 63 3.76 -4.66 -7.59
N PHE A 64 3.48 -4.81 -8.90
CA PHE A 64 2.73 -5.93 -9.49
C PHE A 64 1.47 -6.31 -8.68
N ALA A 65 0.82 -5.31 -8.10
CA ALA A 65 -0.39 -5.48 -7.29
C ALA A 65 -1.61 -5.86 -8.15
N VAL A 66 -1.48 -5.70 -9.47
CA VAL A 66 -2.47 -6.07 -10.50
C VAL A 66 -1.78 -6.97 -11.53
N LEU A 67 -2.26 -8.20 -11.66
CA LEU A 67 -1.67 -9.26 -12.50
C LEU A 67 -2.45 -9.51 -13.80
N GLU A 68 -3.24 -8.54 -14.28
CA GLU A 68 -3.90 -8.69 -15.57
C GLU A 68 -2.89 -8.52 -16.72
N GLU A 69 -2.52 -9.64 -17.34
CA GLU A 69 -1.87 -9.67 -18.64
C GLU A 69 -2.82 -9.14 -19.70
N GLY A 70 -2.56 -7.90 -20.12
CA GLY A 70 -3.04 -7.37 -21.39
C GLY A 70 -4.54 -7.08 -21.44
N GLN A 71 -4.91 -5.85 -21.13
CA GLN A 71 -5.51 -4.97 -22.14
C GLN A 71 -4.89 -3.58 -21.97
N GLY A 72 -4.51 -2.97 -23.09
CA GLY A 72 -4.06 -1.60 -23.10
C GLY A 72 -5.15 -0.68 -22.54
N TRP A 73 -4.70 0.45 -22.01
CA TRP A 73 -5.48 1.62 -21.58
C TRP A 73 -6.99 1.50 -21.85
N ASP A 74 -7.75 1.09 -20.83
CA ASP A 74 -9.16 1.44 -20.75
C ASP A 74 -9.41 2.20 -19.44
N GLU A 75 -10.30 3.17 -19.54
CA GLU A 75 -10.74 4.10 -18.50
C GLU A 75 -11.59 3.38 -17.42
N HIS A 76 -11.79 2.07 -17.59
CA HIS A 76 -12.63 1.19 -16.79
C HIS A 76 -11.83 0.13 -16.01
N SER A 77 -10.52 0.07 -16.22
CA SER A 77 -9.56 -0.82 -15.56
C SER A 77 -9.18 -0.22 -14.21
N PHE A 78 -10.19 0.08 -13.39
CA PHE A 78 -9.98 0.53 -12.03
C PHE A 78 -9.18 -0.55 -11.29
N ILE A 79 -8.03 -0.14 -10.77
CA ILE A 79 -7.18 -0.97 -9.94
C ILE A 79 -7.89 -1.15 -8.59
N HIS A 80 -8.78 -2.12 -8.52
CA HIS A 80 -9.37 -2.61 -7.28
C HIS A 80 -8.62 -3.88 -6.87
N THR A 81 -7.46 -3.68 -6.28
CA THR A 81 -6.70 -4.77 -5.68
C THR A 81 -6.73 -4.62 -4.17
N GLU A 82 -7.11 -5.70 -3.49
CA GLU A 82 -7.04 -5.80 -2.04
C GLU A 82 -5.64 -6.24 -1.58
N ASN A 83 -4.69 -6.39 -2.51
CA ASN A 83 -3.34 -6.88 -2.24
C ASN A 83 -2.51 -5.87 -1.46
N LEU A 84 -1.92 -6.35 -0.38
CA LEU A 84 -0.83 -5.70 0.34
C LEU A 84 0.49 -6.25 -0.17
N VAL A 85 1.42 -5.36 -0.50
CA VAL A 85 2.73 -5.72 -1.02
C VAL A 85 3.78 -5.36 0.02
N LEU A 86 4.58 -6.33 0.46
CA LEU A 86 5.68 -6.12 1.38
C LEU A 86 6.95 -5.80 0.59
N VAL A 87 7.54 -4.65 0.88
CA VAL A 87 8.77 -4.15 0.24
C VAL A 87 9.84 -3.95 1.31
N ASP A 88 11.06 -4.45 1.09
CA ASP A 88 12.18 -4.24 2.01
C ASP A 88 12.88 -2.88 1.82
N ALA A 89 13.87 -2.59 2.68
CA ALA A 89 14.60 -1.32 2.67
C ALA A 89 15.42 -1.10 1.38
N GLU A 90 15.78 -2.17 0.68
CA GLU A 90 16.46 -2.13 -0.62
C GLU A 90 15.47 -2.01 -1.80
N GLY A 91 14.17 -1.89 -1.54
CA GLY A 91 13.14 -1.72 -2.55
C GLY A 91 12.73 -3.01 -3.25
N ARG A 92 13.01 -4.18 -2.66
CA ARG A 92 12.69 -5.48 -3.24
C ARG A 92 11.34 -5.96 -2.72
N LEU A 93 10.57 -6.60 -3.60
CA LEU A 93 9.29 -7.22 -3.26
C LEU A 93 9.54 -8.52 -2.50
N ARG A 94 8.93 -8.67 -1.33
CA ARG A 94 9.14 -9.80 -0.41
C ARG A 94 7.90 -10.65 -0.20
N GLY A 95 6.71 -10.12 -0.50
CA GLY A 95 5.48 -10.89 -0.38
C GLY A 95 4.24 -10.12 -0.84
N TYR A 96 3.19 -10.88 -1.12
CA TYR A 96 1.85 -10.40 -1.44
C TYR A 96 0.88 -11.03 -0.45
N TYR A 97 -0.03 -10.24 0.08
CA TYR A 97 -0.99 -10.66 1.09
C TYR A 97 -2.36 -10.12 0.72
N ASP A 98 -3.38 -10.95 0.88
CA ASP A 98 -4.76 -10.49 0.76
C ASP A 98 -5.10 -9.59 1.96
N GLY A 99 -5.43 -8.33 1.70
CA GLY A 99 -5.77 -7.34 2.71
C GLY A 99 -7.15 -7.55 3.35
N THR A 100 -8.02 -8.40 2.78
CA THR A 100 -9.32 -8.75 3.35
C THR A 100 -9.33 -10.09 4.07
N ASP A 101 -8.32 -10.94 3.90
CA ASP A 101 -8.09 -12.12 4.74
C ASP A 101 -7.33 -11.75 6.03
N PRO A 102 -7.95 -11.84 7.22
CA PRO A 102 -7.27 -11.56 8.49
C PRO A 102 -6.03 -12.42 8.72
N LYS A 103 -5.99 -13.67 8.21
CA LYS A 103 -4.85 -14.57 8.35
C LYS A 103 -3.66 -14.12 7.50
N ALA A 104 -3.92 -13.65 6.27
CA ALA A 104 -2.89 -13.09 5.42
C ALA A 104 -2.30 -11.82 6.03
N VAL A 105 -3.14 -10.95 6.60
CA VAL A 105 -2.67 -9.77 7.36
C VAL A 105 -1.85 -10.17 8.61
N ASP A 106 -2.25 -11.22 9.32
CA ASP A 106 -1.45 -11.76 10.44
C ASP A 106 -0.09 -12.31 9.98
N GLN A 107 -0.04 -12.92 8.79
CA GLN A 107 1.20 -13.40 8.22
C GLN A 107 2.11 -12.24 7.81
N LEU A 108 1.59 -11.19 7.18
CA LEU A 108 2.32 -9.96 6.88
C LEU A 108 3.00 -9.38 8.13
N ILE A 109 2.27 -9.31 9.26
CA ILE A 109 2.80 -8.82 10.55
C ILE A 109 3.89 -9.76 11.11
N LYS A 110 3.89 -11.05 10.77
CA LYS A 110 4.97 -11.96 11.19
C LYS A 110 6.20 -11.85 10.28
N ASP A 111 6.02 -11.51 9.03
CA ASP A 111 7.09 -11.49 8.03
C ASP A 111 7.92 -10.19 8.08
N ILE A 112 7.29 -9.04 8.37
CA ILE A 112 7.98 -7.74 8.50
C ILE A 112 9.23 -7.78 9.39
N PRO A 113 9.21 -8.31 10.64
CA PRO A 113 10.41 -8.31 11.49
C PRO A 113 11.57 -9.16 10.94
N LEU A 114 11.31 -10.14 10.07
CA LEU A 114 12.36 -10.92 9.41
C LEU A 114 13.17 -10.04 8.46
N LEU A 115 12.53 -9.04 7.85
CA LEU A 115 13.19 -8.09 6.96
C LEU A 115 13.97 -7.03 7.75
N LEU A 116 13.51 -6.67 8.95
CA LEU A 116 14.21 -5.73 9.81
C LEU A 116 15.53 -6.30 10.37
N SER A 117 15.66 -7.62 10.46
CA SER A 117 16.93 -8.27 10.85
C SER A 117 17.92 -8.43 9.70
N ASP A 118 17.45 -8.41 8.45
CA ASP A 118 18.27 -8.59 7.24
C ASP A 118 18.96 -7.30 6.78
N ALA A 119 18.48 -6.13 7.25
CA ALA A 119 19.12 -4.83 7.01
C ALA A 119 20.43 -4.71 7.82
N ARG A 120 21.52 -5.25 7.27
CA ARG A 120 22.91 -5.11 7.76
C ARG A 120 23.68 -4.06 6.99
#